data_AF-A0A1B6C2Z5-F1
#
_entry.id   AF-A0A1B6C2Z5-F1
#
_cell.length_a   1.000
_cell.length_b   1.000
_cell.length_c   1.000
_cell.angle_alpha   90.00
_cell.angle_beta   90.00
_cell.angle_gamma   90.00
#
_symmetry.space_group_name_H-M   'P 1'
#
loop_
_entity.id
_entity.type
_entity.pdbx_description
1 polymer ?
#
loop_
_entity_poly.entity_id
_entity_poly.type
_entity_poly.pdbx_seq_one_letter_code
_entity_poly.pdbx_strand_id
1 'polypeptide(L)'
;VNLIQNHTQPESTSTPIFSLSSQSSLSLSTQTPYKPQFNKEIRTSVKKVAFVIKENFDTVMAQGRVKFSKLLKNQILSQTNISDEMLVDFFLTKGSIIVTLELHNTINESVDEVIPEFAKVLSKGNMKLYGTDGKQLIVPVQGLQVLETKNGRNKRTKIFAPIL
;
A
#
# COMPACT_ATOMS: atom_id res chain seq x y z
N VAL A 1 -58.50 19.59 37.75
CA VAL A 1 -59.97 19.42 37.56
C VAL A 1 -60.21 19.15 36.08
N ASN A 2 -60.68 17.92 35.78
CA ASN A 2 -61.59 17.47 34.71
C ASN A 2 -61.52 18.07 33.27
N LEU A 3 -61.31 17.21 32.25
CA LEU A 3 -62.31 16.63 31.29
C LEU A 3 -62.46 17.54 30.04
N ILE A 4 -62.69 17.16 28.78
CA ILE A 4 -63.23 15.99 28.04
C ILE A 4 -62.95 16.30 26.53
N GLN A 5 -62.51 15.35 25.69
CA GLN A 5 -63.29 14.63 24.61
C GLN A 5 -64.04 15.55 23.61
N ASN A 6 -64.32 15.25 22.35
CA ASN A 6 -64.13 14.13 21.40
C ASN A 6 -64.71 14.60 20.03
N HIS A 7 -64.54 13.76 19.00
CA HIS A 7 -65.48 13.44 17.90
C HIS A 7 -65.40 14.12 16.50
N THR A 8 -64.94 13.29 15.53
CA THR A 8 -65.66 12.77 14.33
C THR A 8 -65.87 13.62 13.05
N GLN A 9 -65.28 13.12 11.93
CA GLN A 9 -65.68 12.96 10.49
C GLN A 9 -66.73 13.89 9.82
N PRO A 10 -66.90 13.97 8.46
CA PRO A 10 -66.57 13.00 7.40
C PRO A 10 -65.98 13.53 6.05
N GLU A 11 -65.84 12.57 5.12
CA GLU A 11 -65.28 12.53 3.76
C GLU A 11 -65.79 13.56 2.73
N SER A 12 -64.98 13.78 1.67
CA SER A 12 -65.42 13.85 0.25
C SER A 12 -64.23 13.98 -0.72
N THR A 13 -64.48 13.60 -1.98
CA THR A 13 -63.76 13.89 -3.26
C THR A 13 -62.83 12.80 -3.81
N SER A 14 -62.67 12.56 -5.12
CA SER A 14 -63.47 12.72 -6.35
C SER A 14 -62.63 12.13 -7.50
N THR A 15 -63.21 11.25 -8.32
CA THR A 15 -62.98 11.06 -9.78
C THR A 15 -61.64 10.50 -10.36
N PRO A 16 -61.68 9.92 -11.59
CA PRO A 16 -60.88 8.75 -12.00
C PRO A 16 -59.79 9.05 -13.04
N ILE A 17 -58.87 8.09 -13.27
CA ILE A 17 -57.95 8.11 -14.42
C ILE A 17 -57.93 6.75 -15.13
N PHE A 18 -58.10 6.83 -16.45
CA PHE A 18 -58.02 5.77 -17.47
C PHE A 18 -56.65 5.08 -17.49
N SER A 19 -56.63 3.74 -17.56
CA SER A 19 -55.44 2.96 -17.90
C SER A 19 -55.64 2.24 -19.22
N LEU A 20 -54.89 2.66 -20.24
CA LEU A 20 -54.84 2.01 -21.56
C LEU A 20 -53.46 1.38 -21.80
N SER A 21 -53.51 0.07 -22.02
CA SER A 21 -52.74 -0.68 -23.02
C SER A 21 -51.35 -1.26 -22.69
N SER A 22 -51.24 -2.51 -23.15
CA SER A 22 -50.07 -3.15 -23.78
C SER A 22 -49.20 -4.04 -22.91
N GLN A 23 -49.65 -5.30 -22.83
CA GLN A 23 -48.81 -6.46 -22.53
C GLN A 23 -47.69 -6.57 -23.57
N SER A 24 -46.45 -6.61 -23.09
CA SER A 24 -45.30 -7.08 -23.85
C SER A 24 -44.73 -8.30 -23.13
N SER A 25 -44.74 -9.43 -23.84
CA SER A 25 -44.20 -10.72 -23.41
C SER A 25 -42.69 -10.63 -23.14
N LEU A 26 -42.28 -10.96 -21.90
CA LEU A 26 -40.88 -11.12 -21.52
C LEU A 26 -40.33 -12.45 -22.06
N SER A 27 -39.47 -12.37 -23.06
CA SER A 27 -38.63 -13.48 -23.52
C SER A 27 -37.51 -13.75 -22.52
N LEU A 28 -37.62 -14.89 -21.83
CA LEU A 28 -36.61 -15.44 -20.93
C LEU A 28 -35.42 -15.95 -21.76
N SER A 29 -34.35 -15.16 -21.85
CA SER A 29 -33.05 -15.62 -22.37
C SER A 29 -32.06 -15.70 -21.21
N THR A 30 -31.42 -16.86 -21.14
CA THR A 30 -30.52 -17.38 -20.12
C THR A 30 -29.48 -16.37 -19.63
N GLN A 31 -29.66 -15.87 -18.39
CA GLN A 31 -28.55 -15.33 -17.62
C GLN A 31 -27.58 -16.48 -17.32
N THR A 32 -26.42 -16.47 -17.98
CA THR A 32 -25.26 -17.21 -17.48
C THR A 32 -25.01 -16.77 -16.03
N PRO A 33 -24.87 -17.68 -15.06
CA PRO A 33 -24.59 -17.30 -13.69
C PRO A 33 -23.29 -16.50 -13.67
N TYR A 34 -23.38 -15.26 -13.18
CA TYR A 34 -22.23 -14.38 -12.97
C TYR A 34 -21.28 -15.11 -12.02
N LYS A 35 -20.25 -15.73 -12.58
CA LYS A 35 -19.16 -16.32 -11.83
C LYS A 35 -18.31 -15.12 -11.40
N PRO A 36 -18.26 -14.73 -10.11
CA PRO A 36 -17.30 -13.73 -9.71
C PRO A 36 -15.92 -14.29 -10.05
N GLN A 37 -15.24 -13.69 -11.02
CA GLN A 37 -13.83 -13.98 -11.29
C GLN A 37 -13.00 -13.38 -10.16
N PHE A 38 -13.07 -13.98 -8.98
CA PHE A 38 -11.97 -13.88 -8.02
C PHE A 38 -10.87 -14.82 -8.50
N ASN A 39 -10.16 -14.37 -9.53
CA ASN A 39 -8.91 -15.00 -9.93
C ASN A 39 -7.89 -13.93 -10.27
N LYS A 40 -7.70 -12.97 -9.36
CA LYS A 40 -6.37 -12.42 -9.16
C LYS A 40 -5.70 -13.41 -8.21
N GLU A 41 -5.07 -14.45 -8.78
CA GLU A 41 -4.01 -15.14 -8.06
C GLU A 41 -3.15 -14.04 -7.45
N ILE A 42 -3.20 -13.88 -6.13
CA ILE A 42 -2.25 -13.06 -5.42
C ILE A 42 -0.95 -13.85 -5.55
N ARG A 43 -0.28 -13.67 -6.68
CA ARG A 43 1.10 -14.08 -6.83
C ARG A 43 1.82 -13.31 -5.74
N THR A 44 2.19 -14.03 -4.70
CA THR A 44 3.05 -13.57 -3.62
C THR A 44 4.43 -13.32 -4.19
N SER A 45 4.55 -12.35 -5.11
CA SER A 45 5.85 -11.91 -5.60
C SER A 45 6.47 -11.11 -4.47
N VAL A 46 7.31 -11.80 -3.72
CA VAL A 46 8.15 -11.21 -2.69
C VAL A 46 9.41 -10.68 -3.35
N LYS A 47 9.75 -9.41 -3.10
CA LYS A 47 11.04 -8.85 -3.50
C LYS A 47 11.77 -8.30 -2.30
N LYS A 48 13.04 -8.64 -2.21
CA LYS A 48 13.94 -8.06 -1.21
C LYS A 48 14.69 -6.92 -1.86
N VAL A 49 14.65 -5.75 -1.24
CA VAL A 49 15.39 -4.57 -1.73
C VAL A 49 16.31 -4.06 -0.65
N ALA A 50 17.46 -3.52 -1.05
CA ALA A 50 18.45 -3.04 -0.10
C ALA A 50 19.13 -1.74 -0.57
N PHE A 51 19.49 -0.89 0.39
CA PHE A 51 20.29 0.30 0.18
C PHE A 51 21.19 0.57 1.40
N VAL A 52 22.16 1.46 1.25
CA VAL A 52 23.19 1.73 2.27
C VAL A 52 22.98 3.10 2.89
N ILE A 53 23.16 3.19 4.20
CA ILE A 53 23.36 4.44 4.95
C ILE A 53 24.81 4.46 5.41
N LYS A 54 25.56 5.51 5.05
CA LYS A 54 27.00 5.65 5.32
C LYS A 54 27.24 6.17 6.73
N GLU A 55 26.80 5.38 7.70
CA GLU A 55 26.93 5.65 9.13
C GLU A 55 27.58 4.47 9.84
N ASN A 56 28.20 4.73 11.00
CA ASN A 56 28.70 3.67 11.86
C ASN A 56 27.53 3.00 12.59
N PHE A 57 27.31 1.71 12.34
CA PHE A 57 26.24 0.93 12.97
C PHE A 57 26.25 1.03 14.50
N ASP A 58 27.40 0.87 15.15
CA ASP A 58 27.47 0.80 16.61
C ASP A 58 27.14 2.16 17.25
N THR A 59 27.58 3.26 16.63
CA THR A 59 27.27 4.62 17.09
C THR A 59 25.76 4.91 17.00
N VAL A 60 25.13 4.57 15.89
CA VAL A 60 23.70 4.86 15.67
C VAL A 60 22.81 3.93 16.51
N MET A 61 23.21 2.67 16.69
CA MET A 61 22.43 1.68 17.43
C MET A 61 22.59 1.76 18.95
N ALA A 62 23.57 2.50 19.46
CA ALA A 62 23.83 2.67 20.90
C ALA A 62 22.60 3.17 21.68
N GLN A 63 21.71 3.92 21.03
CA GLN A 63 20.49 4.46 21.63
C GLN A 63 19.28 3.50 21.59
N GLY A 64 19.47 2.31 21.00
CA GLY A 64 18.49 1.23 20.97
C GLY A 64 18.06 0.84 19.55
N ARG A 65 18.49 -0.36 19.13
CA ARG A 65 18.20 -0.94 17.80
C ARG A 65 16.71 -0.95 17.43
N VAL A 66 15.84 -1.33 18.37
CA VAL A 66 14.39 -1.44 18.11
C VAL A 66 13.78 -0.07 17.82
N LYS A 67 14.12 0.95 18.62
CA LYS A 67 13.64 2.33 18.43
C LYS A 67 14.12 2.89 17.11
N PHE A 68 15.40 2.73 16.81
CA PHE A 68 15.99 3.18 15.55
C PHE A 68 15.37 2.49 14.35
N SER A 69 15.17 1.17 14.41
CA SER A 69 14.52 0.41 13.34
C SER A 69 13.09 0.88 13.06
N LYS A 70 12.30 1.12 14.11
CA LYS A 70 10.92 1.62 13.98
C LYS A 70 10.89 3.03 13.38
N LEU A 71 11.79 3.90 13.83
CA LEU A 71 11.92 5.27 13.32
C LEU A 71 12.32 5.28 11.85
N LEU A 72 13.32 4.47 11.46
CA LEU A 72 13.73 4.33 10.05
C LEU A 72 12.60 3.80 9.17
N LYS A 73 11.90 2.75 9.62
CA LYS A 73 10.75 2.19 8.90
C LYS A 73 9.74 3.30 8.58
N ASN A 74 9.32 4.06 9.59
CA ASN A 74 8.34 5.14 9.41
C ASN A 74 8.83 6.22 8.44
N GLN A 75 10.10 6.62 8.51
CA GLN A 75 10.67 7.64 7.63
C GLN A 75 10.80 7.19 6.18
N ILE A 76 11.06 5.89 5.95
CA ILE A 76 11.10 5.31 4.61
C ILE A 76 9.69 5.28 4.04
N LEU A 77 8.71 4.79 4.80
CA LEU A 77 7.30 4.77 4.37
C LEU A 77 6.75 6.16 4.09
N SER A 78 7.18 7.21 4.80
CA SER A 78 6.71 8.58 4.56
C SER A 78 7.35 9.27 3.34
N GLN A 79 8.49 8.76 2.85
CA GLN A 79 9.22 9.34 1.72
C GLN A 79 9.16 8.48 0.46
N THR A 80 8.51 7.33 0.55
CA THR A 80 8.33 6.39 -0.56
C THR A 80 6.84 6.08 -0.69
N ASN A 81 6.40 5.64 -1.86
CA ASN A 81 5.03 5.18 -2.06
C ASN A 81 4.86 3.71 -1.62
N ILE A 82 5.62 3.27 -0.60
CA ILE A 82 5.49 1.93 -0.03
C ILE A 82 4.44 2.00 1.09
N SER A 83 3.38 1.22 0.98
CA SER A 83 2.40 1.04 2.06
C SER A 83 2.95 0.16 3.19
N ASP A 84 2.48 0.37 4.42
CA ASP A 84 2.92 -0.44 5.57
C ASP A 84 2.59 -1.93 5.38
N GLU A 85 1.46 -2.23 4.73
CA GLU A 85 1.01 -3.58 4.38
C GLU A 85 1.95 -4.29 3.39
N MET A 86 2.63 -3.54 2.52
CA MET A 86 3.61 -4.07 1.58
C MET A 86 4.93 -4.42 2.28
N LEU A 87 5.29 -3.75 3.37
CA LEU A 87 6.55 -3.94 4.08
C LEU A 87 6.45 -5.01 5.16
N VAL A 88 6.83 -6.24 4.81
CA VAL A 88 6.75 -7.41 5.69
C VAL A 88 7.93 -7.50 6.66
N ASP A 89 9.13 -7.23 6.18
CA ASP A 89 10.33 -7.36 7.01
C ASP A 89 11.35 -6.25 6.76
N PHE A 90 12.12 -5.94 7.80
CA PHE A 90 13.07 -4.85 7.84
C PHE A 90 14.31 -5.23 8.63
N PHE A 91 15.47 -5.25 7.96
CA PHE A 91 16.73 -5.66 8.56
C PHE A 91 17.81 -4.60 8.43
N LEU A 92 18.68 -4.57 9.45
CA LEU A 92 19.84 -3.70 9.55
C LEU A 92 21.09 -4.56 9.77
N THR A 93 22.10 -4.42 8.91
CA THR A 93 23.36 -5.17 8.98
C THR A 93 24.53 -4.27 9.40
N LYS A 94 25.53 -4.85 10.10
CA LYS A 94 26.72 -4.16 10.63
C LYS A 94 27.66 -3.64 9.53
N GLY A 95 28.45 -2.62 9.88
CA GLY A 95 29.35 -1.90 8.97
C GLY A 95 28.77 -0.52 8.64
N SER A 96 28.78 -0.14 7.36
CA SER A 96 27.79 0.82 6.87
C SER A 96 26.42 0.18 7.01
N ILE A 97 25.45 0.89 7.57
CA ILE A 97 24.11 0.36 7.84
C ILE A 97 23.47 -0.03 6.50
N ILE A 98 23.31 -1.34 6.27
CA ILE A 98 22.56 -1.84 5.11
C ILE A 98 21.12 -2.03 5.55
N VAL A 99 20.22 -1.28 4.94
CA VAL A 99 18.79 -1.42 5.13
C VAL A 99 18.28 -2.42 4.10
N THR A 100 17.66 -3.51 4.55
CA THR A 100 17.00 -4.49 3.67
C THR A 100 15.51 -4.53 4.00
N LEU A 101 14.66 -4.40 2.98
CA LEU A 101 13.22 -4.44 3.07
C LEU A 101 12.70 -5.64 2.29
N GLU A 102 11.80 -6.40 2.90
CA GLU A 102 11.05 -7.45 2.23
C GLU A 102 9.66 -6.91 1.87
N LEU A 103 9.40 -6.79 0.56
CA LEU A 103 8.19 -6.20 0.01
C LEU A 103 7.31 -7.29 -0.62
N HIS A 104 6.02 -7.28 -0.30
CA HIS A 104 5.01 -8.21 -0.82
C HIS A 104 3.93 -7.44 -1.57
N ASN A 105 3.39 -8.00 -2.65
CA ASN A 105 2.24 -7.40 -3.31
C ASN A 105 1.06 -7.29 -2.33
N THR A 106 0.35 -6.18 -2.40
CA THR A 106 -0.93 -6.02 -1.72
C THR A 106 -2.07 -6.27 -2.73
N ILE A 107 -3.32 -6.19 -2.27
CA ILE A 107 -4.49 -6.31 -3.15
C ILE A 107 -4.51 -5.20 -4.21
N ASN A 108 -4.02 -4.01 -3.83
CA ASN A 108 -4.14 -2.78 -4.61
C ASN A 108 -2.84 -2.34 -5.28
N GLU A 109 -1.67 -2.79 -4.81
CA GLU A 109 -0.37 -2.31 -5.27
C GLU A 109 0.59 -3.47 -5.59
N SER A 110 1.33 -3.32 -6.69
CA SER A 110 2.40 -4.23 -7.08
C SER A 110 3.75 -3.71 -6.63
N VAL A 111 4.59 -4.59 -6.08
CA VAL A 111 5.97 -4.25 -5.70
C VAL A 111 6.79 -3.76 -6.90
N ASP A 112 6.48 -4.24 -8.11
CA ASP A 112 7.13 -3.82 -9.35
C ASP A 112 6.87 -2.37 -9.73
N GLU A 113 5.76 -1.79 -9.28
CA GLU A 113 5.40 -0.39 -9.53
C GLU A 113 6.10 0.54 -8.55
N VAL A 114 6.30 0.09 -7.30
CA VAL A 114 6.87 0.91 -6.22
C VAL A 114 8.41 0.92 -6.24
N ILE A 115 9.04 -0.17 -6.66
CA ILE A 115 10.51 -0.28 -6.73
C ILE A 115 11.17 0.83 -7.57
N PRO A 116 10.71 1.14 -8.79
CA PRO A 116 11.27 2.23 -9.60
C PRO A 116 11.17 3.60 -8.93
N GLU A 117 10.04 3.89 -8.28
CA GLU A 117 9.84 5.15 -7.57
C GLU A 117 10.76 5.26 -6.35
N PHE A 118 10.88 4.18 -5.58
CA PHE A 118 11.83 4.12 -4.48
C PHE A 118 13.28 4.29 -4.98
N ALA A 119 13.66 3.62 -6.07
CA ALA A 119 14.96 3.80 -6.69
C ALA A 119 15.22 5.25 -7.12
N LYS A 120 14.19 5.97 -7.59
CA LYS A 120 14.26 7.40 -7.95
C LYS A 120 14.55 8.30 -6.76
N VAL A 121 13.92 8.04 -5.61
CA VAL A 121 14.18 8.82 -4.38
C VAL A 121 15.65 8.69 -3.96
N LEU A 122 16.21 7.49 -4.02
CA LEU A 122 17.62 7.22 -3.69
C LEU A 122 18.60 7.76 -4.73
N SER A 123 18.30 7.59 -6.02
CA SER A 123 19.20 8.00 -7.11
C SER A 123 19.28 9.52 -7.28
N LYS A 124 18.27 10.26 -6.79
CA LYS A 124 18.29 11.73 -6.76
C LYS A 124 18.88 12.31 -5.47
N GLY A 125 19.20 11.46 -4.47
CA GLY A 125 19.66 11.93 -3.16
C GLY A 125 18.57 12.62 -2.35
N ASN A 126 17.29 12.34 -2.65
CA ASN A 126 16.15 12.97 -1.97
C ASN A 126 15.78 12.26 -0.65
N MET A 127 16.35 11.08 -0.40
CA MET A 127 16.11 10.32 0.82
C MET A 127 16.78 11.00 2.02
N LYS A 128 15.98 11.50 2.97
CA LYS A 128 16.46 12.14 4.21
C LYS A 128 16.05 11.30 5.41
N LEU A 129 17.01 10.59 5.98
CA LEU A 129 16.79 9.78 7.18
C LEU A 129 17.44 10.45 8.39
N TYR A 130 16.88 10.25 9.57
CA TYR A 130 17.36 10.83 10.82
C TYR A 130 17.61 9.74 11.86
N GLY A 131 18.59 9.97 12.72
CA GLY A 131 18.87 9.15 13.89
C GLY A 131 17.85 9.35 15.00
N THR A 132 17.92 8.51 16.03
CA THR A 132 17.16 8.68 17.28
C THR A 132 17.60 9.91 18.07
N ASP A 133 18.78 10.46 17.77
CA ASP A 133 19.30 11.72 18.29
C ASP A 133 18.84 12.94 17.48
N GLY A 134 18.01 12.74 16.45
CA GLY A 134 17.52 13.81 15.57
C GLY A 134 18.52 14.29 14.52
N LYS A 135 19.73 13.71 14.46
CA LYS A 135 20.72 14.09 13.42
C LYS A 135 20.39 13.43 12.09
N GLN A 136 20.61 14.14 11.00
CA GLN A 136 20.43 13.57 9.67
C GLN A 136 21.53 12.53 9.39
N LEU A 137 21.12 11.34 8.95
CA LEU A 137 22.00 10.26 8.55
C LEU A 137 22.50 10.48 7.11
N ILE A 138 23.72 10.03 6.83
CA ILE A 138 24.31 10.14 5.50
C ILE A 138 23.76 9.03 4.58
N VAL A 139 22.79 9.35 3.73
CA VAL A 139 22.32 8.45 2.66
C VAL A 139 22.97 8.88 1.33
N PRO A 140 23.95 8.13 0.79
CA PRO A 140 24.59 8.48 -0.47
C PRO A 140 23.62 8.30 -1.65
N VAL A 141 23.84 9.10 -2.71
CA VAL A 141 23.22 8.87 -4.02
C VAL A 141 23.59 7.48 -4.51
N GLN A 142 22.58 6.64 -4.73
CA GLN A 142 22.78 5.24 -5.10
C GLN A 142 21.55 4.67 -5.81
N GLY A 143 21.72 3.55 -6.50
CA GLY A 143 20.61 2.74 -6.98
C GLY A 143 20.06 1.82 -5.88
N LEU A 144 18.77 1.48 -5.98
CA LEU A 144 18.14 0.49 -5.12
C LEU A 144 18.58 -0.91 -5.55
N GLN A 145 18.93 -1.78 -4.61
CA GLN A 145 19.49 -3.10 -4.91
C GLN A 145 18.42 -4.16 -4.71
N VAL A 146 17.91 -4.75 -5.79
CA VAL A 146 16.96 -5.86 -5.72
C VAL A 146 17.73 -7.17 -5.55
N LEU A 147 17.38 -7.93 -4.53
CA LEU A 147 17.94 -9.22 -4.17
C LEU A 147 16.96 -10.31 -4.63
N GLU A 148 17.38 -11.07 -5.64
CA GLU A 148 16.60 -12.17 -6.20
C GLU A 148 17.33 -13.49 -5.92
N THR A 149 16.60 -14.50 -5.48
CA THR A 149 17.14 -15.87 -5.40
C THR A 149 16.58 -16.66 -6.57
N LYS A 150 17.41 -16.94 -7.58
CA LYS A 150 17.04 -17.75 -8.74
C LYS A 150 17.85 -19.04 -8.72
N ASN A 151 17.17 -20.18 -8.65
CA ASN A 151 17.77 -21.52 -8.64
C ASN A 151 18.85 -21.69 -7.53
N GLY A 152 18.58 -21.19 -6.33
CA GLY A 152 19.52 -21.25 -5.19
C GLY A 152 20.73 -20.30 -5.30
N ARG A 153 20.82 -19.50 -6.37
CA ARG A 153 21.85 -18.46 -6.52
C ARG A 153 21.25 -17.09 -6.23
N ASN A 154 21.91 -16.35 -5.34
CA ASN A 154 21.53 -14.97 -5.05
C ASN A 154 22.08 -14.05 -6.13
N LYS A 155 21.18 -13.36 -6.84
CA LYS A 155 21.48 -12.31 -7.81
C LYS A 155 21.14 -10.96 -7.18
N ARG A 156 22.04 -9.99 -7.33
CA ARG A 156 21.82 -8.61 -6.90
C ARG A 156 21.79 -7.71 -8.12
N THR A 157 20.64 -7.10 -8.38
CA THR A 157 20.43 -6.17 -9.49
C THR A 157 20.33 -4.76 -8.94
N LYS A 158 21.15 -3.83 -9.42
CA LYS A 158 21.04 -2.41 -9.06
C LYS A 158 20.09 -1.73 -10.03
N ILE A 159 19.04 -1.12 -9.50
CA ILE A 159 18.08 -0.32 -10.26
C ILE A 159 18.38 1.15 -10.00
N PHE A 160 18.65 1.88 -11.08
CA PHE A 160 18.74 3.33 -11.08
C PHE A 160 17.50 3.86 -11.79
N ALA A 161 16.95 4.98 -11.34
CA ALA A 161 15.87 5.61 -12.09
C ALA A 161 16.41 6.07 -13.46
N PRO A 162 15.61 5.96 -14.54
CA PRO A 162 15.98 6.51 -15.83
C PRO A 162 16.24 8.00 -15.69
N ILE A 163 17.36 8.46 -16.26
CA ILE A 163 17.65 9.87 -16.45
C ILE A 163 16.76 10.30 -17.61
N LEU A 164 15.66 10.98 -17.29
CA LEU A 164 14.80 11.65 -18.27
C LEU A 164 15.40 13.02 -18.60
#